data_AF-A0A9W8JM46-F1
#
_entry.id   AF-A0A9W8JM46-F1
#
_cell.length_a   1.000
_cell.length_b   1.000
_cell.length_c   1.000
_cell.angle_alpha   90.00
_cell.angle_beta   90.00
_cell.angle_gamma   90.00
#
_symmetry.space_group_name_H-M   'P 1'
#
loop_
_entity.id
_entity.type
_entity.pdbx_description
1 polymer ?
#
loop_
_entity_poly.entity_id
_entity_poly.type
_entity_poly.pdbx_seq_one_letter_code
_entity_poly.pdbx_strand_id
1 'polypeptide(L)'
;MLQALGDRHVAKGFLQATERMKEYNPAEHDATSNVAPLVQFFELVHVGDTIQSMVQVYFDKELAPHIDKTDFLNAVVREKKRFENTLDDSVALGLNAGTDVLMNQVEHIILTLTKARVYYPPEDAPLELGPTKGCIEAITCLESHSIPQVAASSIPQVLFYNPLSYASSVKSPILVMICGADIECSPVRAKLAAERAPQGESHTLVGASHEGLYAGKKFFGEASEKELEFLKRVVPV
;
A
#
# COMPACT_ATOMS: atom_id res chain seq x y z
N MET A 1 27.79 15.24 -2.90
CA MET A 1 27.25 14.35 -3.96
C MET A 1 25.81 13.96 -3.69
N LEU A 2 25.49 13.31 -2.56
CA LEU A 2 24.09 12.96 -2.20
C LEU A 2 23.15 14.16 -2.15
N GLN A 3 23.62 15.33 -1.67
CA GLN A 3 22.87 16.59 -1.76
C GLN A 3 22.46 16.95 -3.19
N ALA A 4 23.37 16.78 -4.17
CA ALA A 4 23.06 17.07 -5.56
C ALA A 4 22.08 16.03 -6.14
N LEU A 5 22.26 14.75 -5.79
CA LEU A 5 21.38 13.67 -6.22
C LEU A 5 19.96 13.85 -5.65
N GLY A 6 19.82 14.14 -4.36
CA GLY A 6 18.55 14.40 -3.69
C GLY A 6 17.91 15.71 -4.15
N ASP A 7 18.55 16.84 -3.87
CA ASP A 7 17.94 18.17 -4.02
C ASP A 7 17.82 18.62 -5.48
N ARG A 8 18.76 18.21 -6.35
CA ARG A 8 18.83 18.71 -7.74
C ARG A 8 18.33 17.72 -8.79
N HIS A 9 18.31 16.42 -8.49
CA HIS A 9 17.82 15.41 -9.44
C HIS A 9 16.50 14.81 -8.98
N VAL A 10 16.48 14.07 -7.86
CA VAL A 10 15.29 13.36 -7.40
C VAL A 10 14.15 14.34 -7.10
N ALA A 11 14.35 15.28 -6.18
CA ALA A 11 13.30 16.21 -5.77
C ALA A 11 12.75 17.01 -6.96
N LYS A 12 13.61 17.47 -7.88
CA LYS A 12 13.19 18.21 -9.07
C LYS A 12 12.44 17.35 -10.08
N GLY A 13 12.90 16.11 -10.31
CA GLY A 13 12.26 15.17 -11.22
C GLY A 13 10.85 14.81 -10.75
N PHE A 14 10.71 14.49 -9.46
CA PHE A 14 9.41 14.21 -8.85
C PHE A 14 8.50 15.44 -8.87
N LEU A 15 9.01 16.62 -8.53
CA LEU A 15 8.23 17.86 -8.61
C LEU A 15 7.66 18.07 -10.02
N GLN A 16 8.48 17.92 -11.07
CA GLN A 16 8.01 18.07 -12.45
C GLN A 16 6.97 17.02 -12.83
N ALA A 17 7.14 15.77 -12.39
CA ALA A 17 6.15 14.72 -12.63
C ALA A 17 4.83 15.00 -11.90
N THR A 18 4.90 15.50 -10.65
CA THR A 18 3.72 15.92 -9.88
C THR A 18 2.98 17.08 -10.54
N GLU A 19 3.68 18.10 -11.05
CA GLU A 19 3.02 19.21 -11.76
C GLU A 19 2.34 18.72 -13.06
N ARG A 20 2.98 17.83 -13.81
CA ARG A 20 2.34 17.21 -14.99
C ARG A 20 1.09 16.40 -14.66
N MET A 21 1.06 15.74 -13.50
CA MET A 21 -0.15 15.06 -13.03
C MET A 21 -1.27 16.07 -12.72
N LYS A 22 -0.96 17.19 -12.05
CA LYS A 22 -1.95 18.23 -11.73
C LYS A 22 -2.53 18.92 -12.96
N GLU A 23 -1.76 19.03 -14.04
CA GLU A 23 -2.20 19.60 -15.31
C GLU A 23 -3.09 18.64 -16.13
N TYR A 24 -3.23 17.37 -15.72
CA TYR A 24 -4.04 16.39 -16.43
C TYR A 24 -5.53 16.74 -16.37
N ASN A 25 -6.15 16.84 -17.54
CA ASN A 25 -7.58 17.07 -17.70
C ASN A 25 -8.26 15.83 -18.30
N PRO A 26 -9.07 15.09 -17.52
CA PRO A 26 -9.80 13.92 -18.01
C PRO A 26 -10.66 14.19 -19.27
N ALA A 27 -11.21 15.41 -19.41
CA ALA A 27 -12.11 15.75 -20.51
C ALA A 27 -11.41 15.95 -21.86
N GLU A 28 -10.09 16.12 -21.86
CA GLU A 28 -9.27 16.23 -23.09
C GLU A 28 -8.84 14.86 -23.64
N HIS A 29 -9.16 13.79 -22.91
CA HIS A 29 -8.78 12.43 -23.23
C HIS A 29 -10.01 11.53 -23.40
N ASP A 30 -9.83 10.39 -24.05
CA ASP A 30 -10.90 9.41 -24.16
C ASP A 30 -11.23 8.85 -22.77
N ALA A 31 -12.52 8.63 -22.47
CA ALA A 31 -12.97 8.24 -21.14
C ALA A 31 -12.34 6.91 -20.68
N THR A 32 -12.00 6.03 -21.62
CA THR A 32 -11.35 4.73 -21.37
C THR A 32 -9.82 4.77 -21.50
N SER A 33 -9.22 5.93 -21.73
CA SER A 33 -7.77 6.05 -21.87
C SER A 33 -7.06 5.89 -20.52
N ASN A 34 -5.87 5.30 -20.55
CA ASN A 34 -5.01 5.24 -19.38
C ASN A 34 -4.59 6.66 -18.95
N VAL A 35 -4.48 6.88 -17.65
CA VAL A 35 -4.01 8.14 -17.07
C VAL A 35 -2.49 8.20 -17.27
N ALA A 36 -2.06 8.60 -18.47
CA ALA A 36 -0.66 8.54 -18.89
C ALA A 36 0.31 9.25 -17.92
N PRO A 37 0.00 10.43 -17.36
CA PRO A 37 0.87 11.07 -16.37
C PRO A 37 1.04 10.26 -15.09
N LEU A 38 0.01 9.53 -14.66
CA LEU A 38 0.04 8.69 -13.47
C LEU A 38 0.92 7.45 -13.69
N VAL A 39 0.82 6.81 -14.87
CA VAL A 39 1.69 5.68 -15.25
C VAL A 39 3.15 6.11 -15.28
N GLN A 40 3.45 7.25 -15.90
CA GLN A 40 4.81 7.81 -15.94
C GLN A 40 5.34 8.16 -14.55
N PHE A 41 4.47 8.61 -13.64
CA PHE A 41 4.86 8.84 -12.26
C PHE A 41 5.27 7.55 -11.55
N PHE A 42 4.56 6.44 -11.74
CA PHE A 42 4.96 5.15 -11.16
C PHE A 42 6.26 4.61 -11.73
N GLU A 43 6.50 4.78 -13.02
CA GLU A 43 7.80 4.47 -13.61
C GLU A 43 8.92 5.30 -12.96
N LEU A 44 8.67 6.58 -12.67
CA LEU A 44 9.62 7.42 -11.95
C LEU A 44 9.84 6.97 -10.50
N VAL A 45 8.81 6.50 -9.80
CA VAL A 45 8.94 5.86 -8.47
C VAL A 45 9.89 4.67 -8.54
N HIS A 46 9.73 3.79 -9.55
CA HIS A 46 10.63 2.65 -9.74
C HIS A 46 12.08 3.04 -10.02
N VAL A 47 12.29 4.13 -10.77
CA VAL A 47 13.63 4.70 -10.96
C VAL A 47 14.18 5.23 -9.63
N GLY A 48 13.35 5.89 -8.82
CA GLY A 48 13.68 6.34 -7.46
C GLY A 48 14.16 5.19 -6.56
N ASP A 49 13.39 4.09 -6.50
CA ASP A 49 13.74 2.89 -5.73
C ASP A 49 15.07 2.27 -6.19
N THR A 50 15.31 2.28 -7.50
CA THR A 50 16.57 1.78 -8.07
C THR A 50 17.74 2.65 -7.64
N ILE A 51 17.59 3.98 -7.65
CA ILE A 51 18.61 4.92 -7.17
C ILE A 51 18.87 4.70 -5.68
N GLN A 52 17.83 4.59 -4.86
CA GLN A 52 17.96 4.31 -3.42
C GLN A 52 18.71 3.00 -3.16
N SER A 53 18.37 1.94 -3.91
CA SER A 53 19.05 0.64 -3.81
C SER A 53 20.54 0.75 -4.16
N MET A 54 20.89 1.49 -5.22
CA MET A 54 22.29 1.73 -5.61
C MET A 54 23.05 2.55 -4.56
N VAL A 55 22.41 3.59 -3.99
CA VAL A 55 22.98 4.39 -2.90
C VAL A 55 23.20 3.54 -1.65
N GLN A 56 22.27 2.66 -1.31
CA GLN A 56 22.39 1.73 -0.18
C GLN A 56 23.58 0.78 -0.37
N VAL A 57 23.70 0.16 -1.54
CA VAL A 57 24.84 -0.75 -1.84
C VAL A 57 26.16 0.01 -1.78
N TYR A 58 26.24 1.21 -2.37
CA TYR A 58 27.44 2.04 -2.29
C TYR A 58 27.79 2.40 -0.85
N PHE A 59 26.80 2.79 -0.04
CA PHE A 59 27.01 3.08 1.36
C PHE A 59 27.56 1.87 2.12
N ASP A 60 26.99 0.69 1.92
CA ASP A 60 27.39 -0.52 2.64
C ASP A 60 28.75 -1.08 2.20
N LYS A 61 29.15 -0.90 0.95
CA LYS A 61 30.41 -1.42 0.42
C LYS A 61 31.57 -0.45 0.58
N GLU A 62 31.35 0.84 0.34
CA GLU A 62 32.44 1.82 0.23
C GLU A 62 32.53 2.74 1.45
N LEU A 63 31.40 3.21 2.00
CA LEU A 63 31.42 4.20 3.08
C LEU A 63 31.45 3.55 4.47
N ALA A 64 30.61 2.55 4.66
CA ALA A 64 30.42 1.76 5.86
C ALA A 64 31.70 1.25 6.55
N PRO A 65 32.75 0.78 5.84
CA PRO A 65 33.98 0.35 6.49
C PRO A 65 34.81 1.49 7.09
N HIS A 66 34.57 2.73 6.65
CA HIS A 66 35.38 3.89 6.98
C HIS A 66 34.69 4.85 7.96
N ILE A 67 33.44 4.57 8.36
CA ILE A 67 32.66 5.39 9.27
C ILE A 67 31.97 4.53 10.34
N ASP A 68 31.72 5.11 11.51
CA ASP A 68 30.84 4.48 12.50
C ASP A 68 29.38 4.66 12.07
N LYS A 69 28.70 3.55 11.74
CA LYS A 69 27.28 3.55 11.33
C LYS A 69 26.33 3.89 12.48
N THR A 70 26.78 3.67 13.72
CA THR A 70 25.96 3.90 14.92
C THR A 70 26.00 5.35 15.38
N ASP A 71 26.97 6.12 14.87
CA ASP A 71 27.07 7.55 15.10
C ASP A 71 26.06 8.32 14.23
N PHE A 72 24.93 8.68 14.84
CA PHE A 72 23.89 9.49 14.20
C PHE A 72 24.29 10.95 13.97
N LEU A 73 25.38 11.44 14.59
CA LEU A 73 25.90 12.79 14.34
C LEU A 73 26.82 12.81 13.10
N ASN A 74 27.24 11.65 12.62
CA ASN A 74 28.07 11.52 11.43
C ASN A 74 27.41 12.18 10.21
N ALA A 75 28.13 13.08 9.56
CA ALA A 75 27.63 13.84 8.41
C ALA A 75 27.18 12.93 7.24
N VAL A 76 27.85 11.80 7.03
CA VAL A 76 27.52 10.85 5.95
C VAL A 76 26.22 10.11 6.24
N VAL A 77 26.05 9.62 7.48
CA VAL A 77 24.82 8.95 7.93
C VAL A 77 23.64 9.91 7.85
N ARG A 78 23.82 11.15 8.30
CA ARG A 78 22.80 12.20 8.23
C ARG A 78 22.41 12.54 6.80
N GLU A 79 23.38 12.67 5.89
CA GLU A 79 23.10 13.02 4.50
C GLU A 79 22.43 11.86 3.74
N LYS A 80 22.81 10.61 4.01
CA LYS A 80 22.10 9.43 3.49
C LYS A 80 20.63 9.44 3.92
N LYS A 81 20.38 9.62 5.22
CA LYS A 81 19.02 9.68 5.76
C LYS A 81 18.23 10.86 5.18
N ARG A 82 18.88 12.01 4.99
CA ARG A 82 18.25 13.17 4.34
C ARG A 82 17.85 12.86 2.89
N PHE A 83 18.69 12.16 2.13
CA PHE A 83 18.36 11.71 0.78
C PHE A 83 17.15 10.77 0.76
N GLU A 84 17.13 9.76 1.65
CA GLU A 84 16.02 8.81 1.80
C GLU A 84 14.71 9.55 2.11
N ASN A 85 14.72 10.40 3.14
CA ASN A 85 13.57 11.22 3.49
C ASN A 85 13.10 12.10 2.32
N THR A 86 14.02 12.68 1.55
CA THR A 86 13.67 13.53 0.40
C THR A 86 12.97 12.74 -0.71
N LEU A 87 13.42 11.51 -0.97
CA LEU A 87 12.78 10.62 -1.93
C LEU A 87 11.40 10.19 -1.42
N ASP A 88 11.32 9.73 -0.17
CA ASP A 88 10.07 9.30 0.47
C ASP A 88 9.02 10.42 0.47
N ASP A 89 9.41 11.64 0.86
CA ASP A 89 8.54 12.83 0.85
C ASP A 89 8.07 13.16 -0.58
N SER A 90 8.96 13.05 -1.57
CA SER A 90 8.65 13.31 -2.98
C SER A 90 7.65 12.30 -3.54
N VAL A 91 7.82 11.02 -3.20
CA VAL A 91 6.89 9.94 -3.58
C VAL A 91 5.54 10.16 -2.90
N ALA A 92 5.51 10.41 -1.59
CA ALA A 92 4.27 10.63 -0.84
C ALA A 92 3.44 11.80 -1.39
N LEU A 93 4.09 12.94 -1.67
CA LEU A 93 3.42 14.11 -2.26
C LEU A 93 2.85 13.81 -3.64
N GLY A 94 3.61 13.11 -4.49
CA GLY A 94 3.14 12.77 -5.82
C GLY A 94 2.04 11.69 -5.82
N LEU A 95 2.07 10.75 -4.87
CA LEU A 95 0.98 9.77 -4.71
C LEU A 95 -0.33 10.44 -4.32
N ASN A 96 -0.30 11.44 -3.44
CA ASN A 96 -1.51 12.21 -3.10
C ASN A 96 -2.11 12.89 -4.35
N ALA A 97 -1.27 13.55 -5.14
CA ALA A 97 -1.72 14.15 -6.41
C ALA A 97 -2.21 13.09 -7.41
N GLY A 98 -1.56 11.93 -7.47
CA GLY A 98 -1.96 10.82 -8.32
C GLY A 98 -3.33 10.24 -7.95
N THR A 99 -3.64 10.16 -6.66
CA THR A 99 -4.98 9.78 -6.17
C THR A 99 -6.04 10.79 -6.64
N ASP A 100 -5.79 12.08 -6.51
CA ASP A 100 -6.72 13.12 -6.97
C ASP A 100 -7.00 12.98 -8.48
N VAL A 101 -5.95 12.80 -9.28
CA VAL A 101 -6.06 12.62 -10.73
C VAL A 101 -6.85 11.35 -11.10
N LEU A 102 -6.56 10.23 -10.45
CA LEU A 102 -7.27 8.97 -10.67
C LEU A 102 -8.75 9.11 -10.34
N MET A 103 -9.07 9.73 -9.20
CA MET A 103 -10.46 9.94 -8.78
C MET A 103 -11.21 10.87 -9.73
N ASN A 104 -10.56 11.93 -10.24
CA ASN A 104 -11.13 12.80 -11.26
C ASN A 104 -11.42 12.05 -12.58
N GLN A 105 -10.54 11.12 -12.98
CA GLN A 105 -10.78 10.27 -14.15
C GLN A 105 -11.99 9.33 -13.91
N VAL A 106 -12.07 8.71 -12.74
CA VAL A 106 -13.19 7.84 -12.36
C VAL A 106 -14.51 8.61 -12.35
N GLU A 107 -14.53 9.81 -11.77
CA GLU A 107 -15.69 10.69 -11.80
C GLU A 107 -16.09 11.04 -13.24
N HIS A 108 -15.12 11.40 -14.09
CA HIS A 108 -15.36 11.68 -15.50
C HIS A 108 -15.97 10.47 -16.24
N ILE A 109 -15.48 9.27 -15.99
CA ILE A 109 -16.03 8.02 -16.55
C ILE A 109 -17.48 7.82 -16.12
N ILE A 110 -17.77 7.94 -14.82
CA ILE A 110 -19.11 7.73 -14.28
C ILE A 110 -20.08 8.74 -14.89
N LEU A 111 -19.72 10.03 -14.90
CA LEU A 111 -20.57 11.10 -15.44
C LEU A 111 -20.81 10.95 -16.95
N THR A 112 -19.80 10.54 -17.72
CA THR A 112 -19.87 10.46 -19.18
C THR A 112 -20.60 9.21 -19.65
N LEU A 113 -20.38 8.07 -18.98
CA LEU A 113 -20.91 6.77 -19.39
C LEU A 113 -22.22 6.38 -18.69
N THR A 114 -22.56 7.00 -17.55
CA THR A 114 -23.82 6.75 -16.84
C THR A 114 -24.84 7.83 -17.17
N LYS A 115 -25.63 7.60 -18.22
CA LYS A 115 -26.69 8.54 -18.65
C LYS A 115 -27.80 8.65 -17.60
N ALA A 116 -28.42 9.82 -17.48
CA ALA A 116 -29.49 10.10 -16.52
C ALA A 116 -30.67 9.09 -16.55
N ARG A 117 -30.99 8.53 -17.72
CA ARG A 117 -32.07 7.54 -17.88
C ARG A 117 -31.75 6.15 -17.32
N VAL A 118 -30.50 5.89 -16.93
CA VAL A 118 -30.11 4.63 -16.27
C VAL A 118 -30.72 4.55 -14.86
N TYR A 119 -30.83 5.68 -14.15
CA TYR A 119 -31.44 5.74 -12.81
C TYR A 119 -32.93 6.10 -12.83
N TYR A 120 -33.45 6.56 -13.97
CA TYR A 120 -34.86 6.85 -14.18
C TYR A 120 -35.36 6.20 -15.49
N PRO A 121 -35.56 4.87 -15.48
CA PRO A 121 -36.09 4.17 -16.65
C PRO A 121 -37.58 4.55 -16.88
N PRO A 122 -38.05 4.59 -18.14
CA PRO A 122 -39.47 4.76 -18.46
C PRO A 122 -40.33 3.66 -17.81
N GLU A 123 -41.58 3.97 -17.44
CA GLU A 123 -42.48 3.01 -16.75
C GLU A 123 -42.71 1.71 -17.53
N ASP A 124 -42.60 1.75 -18.87
CA ASP A 124 -42.81 0.59 -19.75
C ASP A 124 -41.50 -0.16 -20.11
N ALA A 125 -40.34 0.30 -19.62
CA ALA A 125 -39.06 -0.31 -19.94
C ALA A 125 -38.70 -1.45 -18.97
N PRO A 126 -38.06 -2.54 -19.46
CA PRO A 126 -37.53 -3.58 -18.57
C PRO A 126 -36.52 -2.98 -17.59
N LEU A 127 -36.67 -3.24 -16.30
CA LEU A 127 -35.65 -2.89 -15.31
C LEU A 127 -34.43 -3.80 -15.48
N GLU A 128 -33.36 -3.28 -16.06
CA GLU A 128 -32.05 -3.94 -16.06
C GLU A 128 -31.31 -3.63 -14.75
N LEU A 129 -31.30 -4.58 -13.81
CA LEU A 129 -30.65 -4.46 -12.50
C LEU A 129 -29.14 -4.80 -12.53
N GLY A 130 -28.49 -4.66 -13.68
CA GLY A 130 -27.07 -4.95 -13.88
C GLY A 130 -26.15 -3.78 -13.50
N PRO A 131 -24.83 -4.02 -13.36
CA PRO A 131 -23.86 -2.94 -13.19
C PRO A 131 -23.89 -2.01 -14.41
N THR A 132 -23.88 -0.70 -14.18
CA THR A 132 -23.89 0.29 -15.26
C THR A 132 -22.58 0.23 -16.04
N LYS A 133 -22.61 0.61 -17.33
CA LYS A 133 -21.38 0.71 -18.12
C LYS A 133 -20.34 1.63 -17.46
N GLY A 134 -20.77 2.76 -16.89
CA GLY A 134 -19.88 3.64 -16.14
C GLY A 134 -19.27 2.98 -14.89
N CYS A 135 -20.02 2.13 -14.19
CA CYS A 135 -19.50 1.36 -13.05
C CYS A 135 -18.44 0.34 -13.49
N ILE A 136 -18.70 -0.40 -14.57
CA ILE A 136 -17.73 -1.39 -15.10
C ILE A 136 -16.44 -0.71 -15.51
N GLU A 137 -16.52 0.36 -16.31
CA GLU A 137 -15.34 1.08 -16.80
C GLU A 137 -14.60 1.83 -15.68
N ALA A 138 -15.32 2.34 -14.67
CA ALA A 138 -14.71 2.93 -13.48
C ALA A 138 -13.91 1.88 -12.69
N ILE A 139 -14.47 0.69 -12.50
CA ILE A 139 -13.77 -0.44 -11.87
C ILE A 139 -12.55 -0.82 -12.70
N THR A 140 -12.67 -0.95 -14.02
CA THR A 140 -11.53 -1.26 -14.90
C THR A 140 -10.44 -0.18 -14.85
N CYS A 141 -10.82 1.10 -14.79
CA CYS A 141 -9.88 2.22 -14.62
C CYS A 141 -9.15 2.14 -13.26
N LEU A 142 -9.88 1.87 -12.19
CA LEU A 142 -9.29 1.63 -10.87
C LEU A 142 -8.39 0.39 -10.90
N GLU A 143 -8.80 -0.75 -11.44
CA GLU A 143 -7.99 -1.97 -11.48
C GLU A 143 -6.68 -1.80 -12.26
N SER A 144 -6.70 -0.97 -13.31
CA SER A 144 -5.52 -0.68 -14.13
C SER A 144 -4.53 0.31 -13.50
N HIS A 145 -4.99 1.16 -12.58
CA HIS A 145 -4.18 2.24 -11.99
C HIS A 145 -4.06 2.15 -10.46
N SER A 146 -4.78 1.23 -9.82
CA SER A 146 -4.63 0.90 -8.41
C SER A 146 -3.28 0.25 -8.23
N ILE A 147 -2.32 1.02 -7.73
CA ILE A 147 -1.10 0.50 -7.13
C ILE A 147 -1.55 -0.38 -5.95
N PRO A 148 -1.25 -1.69 -5.90
CA PRO A 148 -1.12 -2.32 -4.61
C PRO A 148 0.14 -1.72 -4.00
N GLN A 149 -0.01 -0.84 -2.99
CA GLN A 149 1.07 -0.31 -2.15
C GLN A 149 1.76 -1.42 -1.34
N VAL A 150 2.36 -2.39 -2.04
CA VAL A 150 3.23 -3.40 -1.48
C VAL A 150 4.53 -3.25 -2.23
N ALA A 151 5.63 -3.06 -1.49
CA ALA A 151 6.98 -2.94 -2.04
C ALA A 151 7.16 -3.85 -3.26
N ALA A 152 7.67 -3.31 -4.37
CA ALA A 152 7.79 -3.99 -5.66
C ALA A 152 8.53 -5.35 -5.58
N SER A 153 9.32 -5.56 -4.53
CA SER A 153 9.96 -6.85 -4.18
C SER A 153 8.98 -7.97 -3.80
N SER A 154 7.72 -7.69 -3.53
CA SER A 154 6.74 -8.63 -2.94
C SER A 154 5.53 -8.91 -3.84
N ILE A 155 5.41 -8.22 -4.98
CA ILE A 155 4.26 -8.30 -5.90
C ILE A 155 4.01 -9.71 -6.48
N PRO A 156 5.04 -10.50 -6.87
CA PRO A 156 4.80 -11.88 -7.31
C PRO A 156 4.26 -12.79 -6.20
N GLN A 157 4.49 -12.45 -4.93
CA GLN A 157 4.03 -13.24 -3.79
C GLN A 157 2.59 -12.91 -3.43
N VAL A 158 2.19 -11.63 -3.42
CA VAL A 158 0.86 -11.20 -2.94
C VAL A 158 -0.28 -11.61 -3.86
N LEU A 159 -0.11 -11.56 -5.19
CA LEU A 159 -1.12 -11.98 -6.17
C LEU A 159 -1.47 -13.49 -6.07
N PHE A 160 -0.61 -14.28 -5.44
CA PHE A 160 -0.85 -15.70 -5.15
C PHE A 160 -0.80 -16.01 -3.64
N TYR A 161 -0.77 -14.99 -2.79
CA TYR A 161 -0.68 -15.16 -1.34
C TYR A 161 -2.04 -15.57 -0.80
N ASN A 162 -2.28 -16.87 -0.78
CA ASN A 162 -3.35 -17.45 0.01
C ASN A 162 -2.80 -17.76 1.41
N PRO A 163 -3.05 -16.93 2.43
CA PRO A 163 -2.50 -17.14 3.77
C PRO A 163 -2.83 -18.53 4.33
N LEU A 164 -3.95 -19.13 3.92
CA LEU A 164 -4.32 -20.49 4.31
C LEU A 164 -3.46 -21.58 3.64
N SER A 165 -2.90 -21.34 2.46
CA SER A 165 -1.97 -22.25 1.80
C SER A 165 -0.56 -22.15 2.38
N TYR A 166 -0.18 -20.98 2.87
CA TYR A 166 1.13 -20.74 3.48
C TYR A 166 1.14 -21.04 4.98
N ALA A 167 0.01 -20.98 5.67
CA ALA A 167 -0.06 -21.29 7.10
C ALA A 167 0.60 -22.62 7.46
N SER A 168 0.39 -23.66 6.65
CA SER A 168 0.98 -24.99 6.87
C SER A 168 2.49 -25.06 6.68
N SER A 169 3.10 -24.07 6.01
CA SER A 169 4.55 -24.00 5.83
C SER A 169 5.26 -23.16 6.89
N VAL A 170 4.51 -22.49 7.78
CA VAL A 170 5.06 -21.71 8.89
C VAL A 170 5.55 -22.65 10.00
N LYS A 171 6.87 -22.83 10.09
CA LYS A 171 7.50 -23.75 11.06
C LYS A 171 7.69 -23.15 12.45
N SER A 172 7.64 -21.82 12.58
CA SER A 172 7.77 -21.13 13.86
C SER A 172 6.45 -21.17 14.63
N PRO A 173 6.49 -21.16 15.97
CA PRO A 173 5.30 -20.89 16.77
C PRO A 173 4.68 -19.55 16.36
N ILE A 174 3.37 -19.52 16.16
CA ILE A 174 2.63 -18.27 15.88
C ILE A 174 1.40 -18.15 16.78
N LEU A 175 1.11 -16.94 17.21
CA LEU A 175 -0.15 -16.57 17.85
C LEU A 175 -0.90 -15.62 16.92
N VAL A 176 -2.16 -15.92 16.62
CA VAL A 176 -3.04 -15.05 15.85
C VAL A 176 -4.12 -14.46 16.77
N MET A 177 -4.12 -13.14 16.92
CA MET A 177 -5.17 -12.41 17.63
C MET A 177 -6.35 -12.20 16.69
N ILE A 178 -7.51 -12.75 17.04
CA ILE A 178 -8.71 -12.72 16.21
C ILE A 178 -9.70 -11.72 16.79
N CYS A 179 -10.00 -10.70 16.00
CA CYS A 179 -11.05 -9.74 16.30
C CYS A 179 -12.41 -10.34 15.94
N GLY A 180 -13.26 -10.63 16.93
CA GLY A 180 -14.50 -11.39 16.71
C GLY A 180 -15.58 -10.62 15.92
N ALA A 181 -15.49 -9.29 15.85
CA ALA A 181 -16.40 -8.42 15.11
C ALA A 181 -15.68 -7.70 13.96
N ASP A 182 -14.60 -8.27 13.45
CA ASP A 182 -13.82 -7.73 12.33
C ASP A 182 -14.60 -7.85 11.01
N ILE A 183 -14.70 -6.72 10.30
CA ILE A 183 -15.34 -6.59 8.98
C ILE A 183 -14.31 -6.53 7.85
N GLU A 184 -13.04 -6.27 8.16
CA GLU A 184 -11.93 -6.15 7.22
C GLU A 184 -11.27 -7.52 7.00
N CYS A 185 -11.05 -8.26 8.09
CA CYS A 185 -10.50 -9.61 8.05
C CYS A 185 -11.50 -10.61 8.63
N SER A 186 -11.89 -11.63 7.85
CA SER A 186 -12.84 -12.65 8.31
C SER A 186 -12.30 -13.40 9.53
N PRO A 187 -12.97 -13.34 10.70
CA PRO A 187 -12.52 -14.01 11.92
C PRO A 187 -12.39 -15.53 11.74
N VAL A 188 -13.29 -16.10 10.93
CA VAL A 188 -13.30 -17.52 10.58
C VAL A 188 -12.05 -17.91 9.78
N ARG A 189 -11.64 -17.07 8.81
CA ARG A 189 -10.46 -17.34 7.99
C ARG A 189 -9.18 -17.15 8.79
N ALA A 190 -9.11 -16.14 9.65
CA ALA A 190 -7.98 -15.91 10.55
C ALA A 190 -7.78 -17.11 11.50
N LYS A 191 -8.87 -17.62 12.07
CA LYS A 191 -8.85 -18.84 12.89
C LYS A 191 -8.33 -20.05 12.11
N LEU A 192 -8.85 -20.27 10.91
CA LEU A 192 -8.43 -21.37 10.07
C LEU A 192 -6.95 -21.28 9.67
N ALA A 193 -6.41 -20.07 9.51
CA ALA A 193 -4.98 -19.88 9.24
C ALA A 193 -4.13 -20.27 10.46
N ALA A 194 -4.54 -19.90 11.67
CA ALA A 194 -3.84 -20.33 12.89
C ALA A 194 -3.87 -21.86 13.04
N GLU A 195 -5.02 -22.49 12.84
CA GLU A 195 -5.18 -23.95 12.95
C GLU A 195 -4.37 -24.74 11.91
N ARG A 196 -4.11 -24.15 10.74
CA ARG A 196 -3.30 -24.78 9.69
C ARG A 196 -1.80 -24.72 9.96
N ALA A 197 -1.34 -23.80 10.81
CA ALA A 197 0.07 -23.74 11.16
C ALA A 197 0.43 -24.86 12.15
N PRO A 198 1.52 -25.63 11.92
CA PRO A 198 1.94 -26.74 12.79
C PRO A 198 2.08 -26.38 14.27
N GLN A 199 2.41 -25.13 14.57
CA GLN A 199 2.56 -24.58 15.92
C GLN A 199 1.74 -23.29 16.08
N GLY A 200 0.58 -23.23 15.43
CA GLY A 200 -0.31 -22.08 15.48
C GLY A 200 -1.28 -22.12 16.64
N GLU A 201 -1.40 -20.99 17.32
CA GLU A 201 -2.38 -20.72 18.36
C GLU A 201 -3.22 -19.52 17.95
N SER A 202 -4.45 -19.43 18.46
CA SER A 202 -5.28 -18.25 18.26
C SER A 202 -6.04 -17.87 19.52
N HIS A 203 -6.23 -16.57 19.72
CA HIS A 203 -7.06 -16.03 20.79
C HIS A 203 -8.12 -15.12 20.19
N THR A 204 -9.40 -15.35 20.52
CA THR A 204 -10.51 -14.56 19.96
C THR A 204 -10.99 -13.52 20.98
N LEU A 205 -10.94 -12.26 20.57
CA LEU A 205 -11.44 -11.13 21.31
C LEU A 205 -12.88 -10.87 20.88
N VAL A 206 -13.83 -11.31 21.71
CA VAL A 206 -15.26 -11.22 21.40
C VAL A 206 -15.69 -9.75 21.35
N GLY A 207 -16.18 -9.32 20.19
CA GLY A 207 -16.65 -7.94 19.97
C GLY A 207 -15.56 -6.92 19.65
N ALA A 208 -14.30 -7.33 19.45
CA ALA A 208 -13.26 -6.45 18.93
C ALA A 208 -13.40 -6.27 17.42
N SER A 209 -13.31 -5.02 16.95
CA SER A 209 -13.07 -4.68 15.54
C SER A 209 -11.56 -4.72 15.25
N HIS A 210 -11.18 -4.68 13.97
CA HIS A 210 -9.77 -4.67 13.54
C HIS A 210 -8.91 -3.65 14.31
N GLU A 211 -9.41 -2.42 14.43
CA GLU A 211 -8.74 -1.32 15.14
C GLU A 211 -8.76 -1.46 16.67
N GLY A 212 -9.56 -2.37 17.23
CA GLY A 212 -9.73 -2.55 18.67
C GLY A 212 -8.45 -3.01 19.39
N LEU A 213 -7.48 -3.47 18.62
CA LEU A 213 -6.17 -3.96 19.03
C LEU A 213 -5.09 -2.87 19.10
N TYR A 214 -5.34 -1.63 18.69
CA TYR A 214 -4.30 -0.60 18.70
C TYR A 214 -4.07 0.02 20.08
N ALA A 215 -2.85 0.51 20.32
CA ALA A 215 -2.48 1.14 21.58
C ALA A 215 -3.49 2.22 22.01
N GLY A 216 -3.97 2.12 23.25
CA GLY A 216 -4.99 3.02 23.80
C GLY A 216 -6.44 2.61 23.49
N LYS A 217 -6.67 1.48 22.80
CA LYS A 217 -8.02 0.93 22.53
C LYS A 217 -8.39 -0.14 23.56
N LYS A 218 -9.70 -0.41 23.63
CA LYS A 218 -10.33 -1.26 24.66
C LYS A 218 -9.68 -2.65 24.79
N PHE A 219 -9.29 -3.27 23.69
CA PHE A 219 -8.79 -4.65 23.67
C PHE A 219 -7.26 -4.77 23.59
N PHE A 220 -6.54 -3.64 23.53
CA PHE A 220 -5.07 -3.65 23.47
C PHE A 220 -4.44 -4.33 24.68
N GLY A 221 -4.92 -4.03 25.89
CA GLY A 221 -4.37 -4.61 27.12
C GLY A 221 -4.48 -6.13 27.17
N GLU A 222 -5.67 -6.66 26.87
CA GLU A 222 -5.91 -8.12 26.80
C GLU A 222 -5.06 -8.77 25.72
N ALA A 223 -4.93 -8.14 24.54
CA ALA A 223 -4.11 -8.64 23.46
C ALA A 223 -2.63 -8.71 23.83
N SER A 224 -2.08 -7.61 24.36
CA SER A 224 -0.68 -7.55 24.78
C SER A 224 -0.35 -8.54 25.89
N GLU A 225 -1.27 -8.78 26.82
CA GLU A 225 -1.09 -9.79 27.87
C GLU A 225 -0.97 -11.20 27.27
N LYS A 226 -1.85 -11.55 26.32
CA LYS A 226 -1.84 -12.83 25.63
C LYS A 226 -0.61 -13.03 24.76
N GLU A 227 -0.19 -11.99 24.05
CA GLU A 227 1.06 -11.98 23.27
C GLU A 227 2.27 -12.21 24.17
N LEU A 228 2.32 -11.54 25.33
CA LEU A 228 3.42 -11.70 26.29
C LEU A 228 3.44 -13.10 26.91
N GLU A 229 2.28 -13.67 27.24
CA GLU A 229 2.15 -15.05 27.73
C GLU A 229 2.67 -16.06 26.70
N PHE A 230 2.32 -15.87 25.43
CA PHE A 230 2.81 -16.68 24.32
C PHE A 230 4.33 -16.56 24.15
N LEU A 231 4.87 -15.34 24.11
CA LEU A 231 6.30 -15.09 23.95
C LEU A 231 7.13 -15.73 25.07
N LYS A 232 6.67 -15.64 26.33
CA LYS A 232 7.32 -16.29 27.48
C LYS A 232 7.41 -17.81 27.34
N ARG A 233 6.48 -18.44 26.61
CA ARG A 233 6.45 -19.89 26.40
C ARG A 233 7.35 -20.33 25.24
N VAL A 234 7.41 -19.54 24.18
CA VAL A 234 8.01 -19.95 22.89
C VAL A 234 9.40 -19.37 22.64
N VAL A 235 9.79 -18.30 23.34
CA VAL A 235 11.11 -17.68 23.22
C VAL A 235 11.99 -18.17 24.37
N PRO A 236 13.05 -18.95 24.11
CA PRO A 236 14.02 -19.32 25.15
C PRO A 236 14.74 -18.06 25.65
N VAL A 237 14.88 -17.95 26.98
CA VAL A 237 15.64 -16.90 27.66
C VAL A 237 17.14 -17.15 27.54
#